data_AF-A0A538E9T4-F1
#
_entry.id   AF-A0A538E9T4-F1
#
_cell.length_a   1.000
_cell.length_b   1.000
_cell.length_c   1.000
_cell.angle_alpha   90.00
_cell.angle_beta   90.00
_cell.angle_gamma   90.00
#
_symmetry.space_group_name_H-M   'P 1'
#
loop_
_entity.id
_entity.type
_entity.pdbx_description
1 polymer ?
#
loop_
_entity_poly.entity_id
_entity_poly.type
_entity_poly.pdbx_seq_one_letter_code
_entity_poly.pdbx_strand_id
1 'polypeptide(L)'
;MAIRAREPGWADVLEDHVDWRTSHRLIAQLGACEAAALAFCRLLERWARGDAAPSTPGGRQAALRHAADRVETALAGLEHPLDRYLLELEADQAEGRSWYGGPGAGELIEWAPVLKRAGVAASPIRVAQAYLELAVLVRALQGLADMARIEAVPDRSSLWAGLFDLRENLERAVEDLRALAA
;
A
#
# COMPACT_ATOMS: atom_id res chain seq x y z
N MET A 1 -1.68 -27.63 26.44
CA MET A 1 -1.28 -27.11 25.12
C MET A 1 -1.77 -25.67 25.05
N ALA A 2 -0.91 -24.70 25.35
CA ALA A 2 -1.29 -23.30 25.33
C ALA A 2 -1.44 -22.86 23.87
N ILE A 3 -2.68 -22.60 23.45
CA ILE A 3 -2.95 -21.89 22.20
C ILE A 3 -2.34 -20.50 22.40
N ARG A 4 -1.22 -20.20 21.75
CA ARG A 4 -0.78 -18.81 21.63
C ARG A 4 -1.88 -18.08 20.89
N ALA A 5 -2.56 -17.14 21.56
CA ALA A 5 -3.45 -16.22 20.89
C ALA A 5 -2.66 -15.58 19.74
N ARG A 6 -3.26 -15.54 18.56
CA ARG A 6 -2.68 -14.84 17.40
C ARG A 6 -2.52 -13.37 17.81
N GLU A 7 -1.37 -12.78 17.50
CA GLU A 7 -1.17 -11.34 17.72
C GLU A 7 -2.16 -10.54 16.86
N PRO A 8 -2.83 -9.51 17.41
CA PRO A 8 -3.72 -8.66 16.65
C PRO A 8 -2.93 -7.92 15.57
N GLY A 9 -3.55 -7.76 14.40
CA GLY A 9 -3.03 -7.05 13.25
C GLY A 9 -4.01 -5.99 12.74
N TRP A 10 -3.65 -5.35 11.63
CA TRP A 10 -4.46 -4.26 11.06
C TRP A 10 -5.87 -4.72 10.64
N ALA A 11 -6.03 -5.99 10.27
CA ALA A 11 -7.33 -6.55 9.90
C ALA A 11 -8.30 -6.54 11.08
N ASP A 12 -7.81 -6.84 12.28
CA ASP A 12 -8.61 -6.87 13.51
C ASP A 12 -9.14 -5.45 13.83
N VAL A 13 -8.36 -4.40 13.52
CA VAL A 13 -8.84 -3.01 13.66
C VAL A 13 -10.04 -2.73 12.77
N LEU A 14 -10.03 -3.19 11.51
CA LEU A 14 -11.10 -2.88 10.56
C LEU A 14 -12.37 -3.71 10.78
N GLU A 15 -12.26 -4.88 11.41
CA GLU A 15 -13.38 -5.78 11.61
C GLU A 15 -14.46 -5.18 12.53
N ASP A 16 -14.05 -4.40 13.53
CA ASP A 16 -14.91 -3.97 14.64
C ASP A 16 -15.76 -2.70 14.37
N HIS A 17 -15.61 -2.03 13.21
CA HIS A 17 -16.20 -0.71 12.99
C HIS A 17 -17.43 -0.66 12.07
N VAL A 18 -17.66 -1.66 11.22
CA VAL A 18 -18.77 -1.68 10.24
C VAL A 18 -19.35 -3.10 10.11
N ASP A 19 -20.33 -3.29 9.20
CA ASP A 19 -20.90 -4.63 8.98
C ASP A 19 -19.82 -5.63 8.54
N TRP A 20 -19.90 -6.85 9.08
CA TRP A 20 -18.94 -7.91 8.80
C TRP A 20 -18.68 -8.14 7.31
N ARG A 21 -19.71 -8.07 6.46
CA ARG A 21 -19.56 -8.33 5.02
C ARG A 21 -18.76 -7.22 4.35
N THR A 22 -18.93 -5.98 4.81
CA THR A 22 -18.20 -4.81 4.33
C THR A 22 -16.75 -4.87 4.80
N SER A 23 -16.51 -5.09 6.11
CA SER A 23 -15.16 -5.26 6.68
C SER A 23 -14.40 -6.39 6.01
N HIS A 24 -14.99 -7.59 5.92
CA HIS A 24 -14.32 -8.76 5.36
C HIS A 24 -13.92 -8.58 3.89
N ARG A 25 -14.74 -7.87 3.09
CA ARG A 25 -14.39 -7.54 1.70
C ARG A 25 -13.23 -6.57 1.62
N LEU A 26 -13.26 -5.50 2.42
CA LEU A 26 -12.17 -4.53 2.45
C LEU A 26 -10.86 -5.19 2.91
N ILE A 27 -10.90 -5.98 3.99
CA ILE A 27 -9.72 -6.68 4.54
C ILE A 27 -9.11 -7.61 3.49
N ALA A 28 -9.92 -8.42 2.80
CA ALA A 28 -9.39 -9.30 1.76
C ALA A 28 -8.68 -8.51 0.65
N GLN A 29 -9.25 -7.38 0.24
CA GLN A 29 -8.70 -6.56 -0.83
C GLN A 29 -7.44 -5.78 -0.40
N LEU A 30 -7.44 -5.17 0.79
CA LEU A 30 -6.27 -4.52 1.36
C LEU A 30 -5.11 -5.51 1.55
N GLY A 31 -5.39 -6.77 1.91
CA GLY A 31 -4.36 -7.82 1.99
C GLY A 31 -3.74 -8.13 0.63
N ALA A 32 -4.54 -8.14 -0.44
CA ALA A 32 -4.02 -8.28 -1.80
C ALA A 32 -3.16 -7.07 -2.22
N CYS A 33 -3.61 -5.85 -1.89
CA CYS A 33 -2.87 -4.62 -2.13
C CYS A 33 -1.54 -4.59 -1.37
N GLU A 34 -1.54 -4.93 -0.08
CA GLU A 34 -0.35 -5.00 0.77
C GLU A 34 0.68 -5.97 0.18
N ALA A 35 0.25 -7.18 -0.17
CA ALA A 35 1.12 -8.19 -0.75
C ALA A 35 1.72 -7.75 -2.09
N ALA A 36 0.92 -7.11 -2.97
CA ALA A 36 1.37 -6.55 -4.24
C ALA A 36 2.34 -5.38 -4.05
N ALA A 37 2.00 -4.42 -3.19
CA ALA A 37 2.83 -3.27 -2.86
C ALA A 37 4.19 -3.70 -2.31
N LEU A 38 4.22 -4.63 -1.33
CA LEU A 38 5.45 -5.17 -0.78
C LEU A 38 6.34 -5.83 -1.84
N ALA A 39 5.76 -6.58 -2.78
CA ALA A 39 6.52 -7.22 -3.85
C ALA A 39 7.14 -6.18 -4.79
N PHE A 40 6.39 -5.14 -5.15
CA PHE A 40 6.86 -4.03 -5.98
C PHE A 40 7.97 -3.23 -5.28
N CYS A 41 7.76 -2.78 -4.04
CA CYS A 41 8.75 -2.02 -3.27
C CYS A 41 10.03 -2.84 -3.08
N ARG A 42 9.94 -4.11 -2.68
CA ARG A 42 11.12 -4.98 -2.50
C ARG A 42 11.90 -5.21 -3.79
N LEU A 43 11.22 -5.30 -4.94
CA LEU A 43 11.90 -5.41 -6.25
C LEU A 43 12.78 -4.18 -6.48
N LEU A 44 12.22 -2.98 -6.31
CA LEU A 44 12.94 -1.71 -6.52
C LEU A 44 14.05 -1.50 -5.50
N GLU A 45 13.79 -1.79 -4.22
CA GLU A 45 14.80 -1.69 -3.17
C GLU A 45 15.98 -2.64 -3.39
N ARG A 46 15.74 -3.85 -3.92
CA ARG A 46 16.81 -4.79 -4.30
C ARG A 46 17.72 -4.15 -5.35
N TRP A 47 17.14 -3.54 -6.38
CA TRP A 47 17.93 -2.83 -7.40
C TRP A 47 18.65 -1.59 -6.84
N ALA A 48 18.04 -0.89 -5.89
CA ALA A 48 18.67 0.23 -5.19
C ALA A 48 19.92 -0.24 -4.42
N ARG A 49 19.87 -1.41 -3.79
CA ARG A 49 21.01 -2.09 -3.12
C ARG A 49 22.02 -2.72 -4.10
N GLY A 50 21.75 -2.69 -5.41
CA GLY A 50 22.64 -3.22 -6.44
C GLY A 50 22.44 -4.70 -6.77
N ASP A 51 21.39 -5.34 -6.25
CA ASP A 51 21.02 -6.71 -6.62
C ASP A 51 20.53 -6.74 -8.08
N ALA A 52 21.19 -7.55 -8.89
CA ALA A 52 20.96 -7.62 -10.31
C ALA A 52 19.95 -8.71 -10.73
N ALA A 53 19.16 -9.31 -9.84
CA ALA A 53 18.14 -10.28 -10.24
C ALA A 53 16.80 -9.63 -10.65
N PRO A 54 16.16 -10.04 -11.77
CA PRO A 54 16.65 -11.03 -12.76
C PRO A 54 17.92 -10.60 -13.50
N SER A 55 18.82 -11.54 -13.83
CA SER A 55 20.19 -11.24 -14.30
C SER A 55 20.27 -10.42 -15.59
N THR A 56 19.23 -10.45 -16.43
CA THR A 56 19.19 -9.70 -17.69
C THR A 56 18.38 -8.40 -17.57
N PRO A 57 18.75 -7.33 -18.30
CA PRO A 57 17.96 -6.10 -18.37
C PRO A 57 16.51 -6.35 -18.81
N GLY A 58 16.30 -7.19 -19.84
CA GLY A 58 14.96 -7.57 -20.30
C GLY A 58 14.14 -8.32 -19.23
N GLY A 59 14.78 -9.19 -18.45
CA GLY A 59 14.14 -9.86 -17.31
C GLY A 59 13.73 -8.87 -16.22
N ARG A 60 14.56 -7.85 -15.94
CA ARG A 60 14.21 -6.77 -14.99
C ARG A 60 13.06 -5.91 -15.51
N GLN A 61 13.05 -5.57 -16.80
CA GLN A 61 11.92 -4.86 -17.41
C GLN A 61 10.61 -5.64 -17.27
N ALA A 62 10.63 -6.95 -17.55
CA ALA A 62 9.46 -7.81 -17.39
C ALA A 62 9.03 -7.93 -15.92
N ALA A 63 9.98 -8.03 -14.99
CA ALA A 63 9.69 -8.06 -13.55
C ALA A 63 9.03 -6.76 -13.07
N LEU A 64 9.49 -5.60 -13.52
CA LEU A 64 8.86 -4.31 -13.19
C LEU A 64 7.43 -4.26 -13.73
N ARG A 65 7.23 -4.58 -15.01
CA ARG A 65 5.90 -4.58 -15.64
C ARG A 65 4.92 -5.49 -14.92
N HIS A 66 5.35 -6.72 -14.62
CA HIS A 66 4.52 -7.69 -13.91
C HIS A 66 4.20 -7.24 -12.48
N ALA A 67 5.17 -6.65 -11.76
CA ALA A 67 4.93 -6.14 -10.43
C ALA A 67 3.94 -4.95 -10.47
N ALA A 68 4.10 -4.04 -11.44
CA ALA A 68 3.21 -2.90 -11.62
C ALA A 68 1.78 -3.34 -11.96
N ASP A 69 1.62 -4.26 -12.93
CA ASP A 69 0.35 -4.86 -13.34
C ASP A 69 -0.39 -5.53 -12.16
N ARG A 70 0.34 -6.29 -11.34
CA ARG A 70 -0.25 -6.96 -10.17
C ARG A 70 -0.74 -5.97 -9.11
N VAL A 71 -0.01 -4.88 -8.90
CA VAL A 71 -0.44 -3.83 -7.96
C VAL A 71 -1.63 -3.08 -8.53
N GLU A 72 -1.59 -2.70 -9.81
CA GLU A 72 -2.70 -2.04 -10.50
C GLU A 72 -3.99 -2.85 -10.37
N THR A 73 -3.92 -4.16 -10.65
CA THR A 73 -5.07 -5.07 -10.51
C THR A 73 -5.62 -5.10 -9.09
N ALA A 74 -4.73 -5.11 -8.09
CA ALA A 74 -5.14 -5.09 -6.68
C ALA A 74 -5.80 -3.75 -6.30
N LEU A 75 -5.24 -2.62 -6.72
CA LEU A 75 -5.80 -1.30 -6.43
C LEU A 75 -7.12 -1.07 -7.17
N ALA A 76 -7.26 -1.52 -8.41
CA ALA A 76 -8.52 -1.46 -9.15
C ALA A 76 -9.65 -2.24 -8.44
N GLY A 77 -9.31 -3.35 -7.77
CA GLY A 77 -10.27 -4.09 -6.95
C GLY A 77 -10.62 -3.43 -5.62
N LEU A 78 -9.82 -2.47 -5.14
CA LEU A 78 -9.96 -1.80 -3.84
C LEU A 78 -11.00 -0.68 -3.82
N GLU A 79 -11.17 0.03 -4.94
CA GLU A 79 -12.01 1.23 -5.05
C GLU A 79 -13.40 1.02 -4.41
N HIS A 80 -14.17 0.05 -4.91
CA HIS A 80 -15.53 -0.16 -4.44
C HIS A 80 -15.63 -0.66 -2.98
N PRO A 81 -14.85 -1.67 -2.52
CA PRO A 81 -14.82 -2.05 -1.11
C PRO A 81 -14.46 -0.91 -0.16
N LEU A 82 -13.49 -0.06 -0.54
CA LEU A 82 -13.04 1.06 0.28
C LEU A 82 -14.09 2.16 0.36
N ASP A 83 -14.70 2.53 -0.75
CA ASP A 83 -15.81 3.50 -0.75
C ASP A 83 -16.98 3.04 0.11
N ARG A 84 -17.36 1.76 -0.01
CA ARG A 84 -18.46 1.22 0.80
C ARG A 84 -18.13 1.24 2.28
N TYR A 85 -16.90 0.87 2.64
CA TYR A 85 -16.44 0.90 4.03
C TYR A 85 -16.41 2.33 4.57
N LEU A 86 -15.89 3.30 3.82
CA LEU A 86 -15.86 4.72 4.22
C LEU A 86 -17.26 5.29 4.44
N LEU A 87 -18.24 4.92 3.63
CA LEU A 87 -19.64 5.32 3.81
C LEU A 87 -20.27 4.72 5.07
N GLU A 88 -20.01 3.44 5.35
CA GLU A 88 -20.52 2.80 6.58
C GLU A 88 -19.74 3.23 7.84
N LEU A 89 -18.49 3.64 7.67
CA LEU A 89 -17.63 4.19 8.71
C LEU A 89 -17.95 5.65 9.01
N GLU A 90 -18.70 6.35 8.14
CA GLU A 90 -18.96 7.79 8.24
C GLU A 90 -19.24 8.18 9.71
N ALA A 91 -18.41 9.10 10.20
CA ALA A 91 -18.41 9.57 11.57
C ALA A 91 -19.10 10.94 11.62
N ASP A 92 -19.85 11.21 12.68
CA ASP A 92 -20.62 12.46 12.83
C ASP A 92 -19.74 13.74 12.84
N GLN A 93 -18.41 13.61 12.93
CA GLN A 93 -17.46 14.72 13.03
C GLN A 93 -16.28 14.61 12.08
N ALA A 94 -15.98 15.73 11.39
CA ALA A 94 -14.96 15.88 10.36
C ALA A 94 -13.55 16.26 10.88
N GLU A 95 -13.24 16.00 12.16
CA GLU A 95 -12.01 16.49 12.83
C GLU A 95 -10.94 15.39 13.08
N GLY A 96 -11.03 14.25 12.40
CA GLY A 96 -10.03 13.19 12.50
C GLY A 96 -8.67 13.56 11.89
N ARG A 97 -7.58 13.04 12.44
CA ARG A 97 -6.24 13.09 11.82
C ARG A 97 -5.82 11.68 11.40
N SER A 98 -5.23 11.58 10.22
CA SER A 98 -4.68 10.32 9.70
C SER A 98 -3.65 9.75 10.68
N TRP A 99 -3.78 8.46 11.00
CA TRP A 99 -2.92 7.77 11.97
C TRP A 99 -1.49 7.54 11.44
N TYR A 100 -1.31 7.67 10.13
CA TYR A 100 -0.01 7.60 9.48
C TYR A 100 0.43 8.99 9.04
N GLY A 101 1.74 9.23 9.13
CA GLY A 101 2.35 10.45 8.60
C GLY A 101 2.55 10.39 7.09
N GLY A 102 2.74 11.57 6.50
CA GLY A 102 3.19 11.70 5.12
C GLY A 102 4.57 11.06 4.89
N PRO A 103 5.07 11.10 3.64
CA PRO A 103 6.28 10.39 3.29
C PRO A 103 7.51 10.71 4.15
N GLY A 104 8.26 9.67 4.50
CA GLY A 104 9.52 9.81 5.23
C GLY A 104 10.71 10.02 4.30
N ALA A 105 11.83 10.53 4.82
CA ALA A 105 13.07 10.71 4.04
C ALA A 105 13.58 9.40 3.40
N GLY A 106 13.27 8.25 4.01
CA GLY A 106 13.61 6.93 3.46
C GLY A 106 12.83 6.54 2.18
N GLU A 107 11.75 7.26 1.85
CA GLU A 107 10.95 7.02 0.64
C GLU A 107 11.36 7.92 -0.53
N LEU A 108 12.18 8.94 -0.25
CA LEU A 108 12.68 9.88 -1.24
C LEU A 108 13.99 9.34 -1.85
N ILE A 109 13.83 8.43 -2.81
CA ILE A 109 14.94 7.81 -3.54
C ILE A 109 15.06 8.43 -4.93
N GLU A 110 16.29 8.76 -5.34
CA GLU A 110 16.56 9.14 -6.73
C GLU A 110 16.58 7.89 -7.62
N TRP A 111 15.48 7.63 -8.32
CA TRP A 111 15.30 6.39 -9.08
C TRP A 111 16.03 6.35 -10.43
N ALA A 112 16.35 7.51 -11.03
CA ALA A 112 17.07 7.58 -12.31
C ALA A 112 18.37 6.77 -12.34
N PRO A 113 19.32 6.95 -11.39
CA PRO A 113 20.55 6.14 -11.37
C PRO A 113 20.30 4.66 -11.11
N VAL A 114 19.29 4.31 -10.30
CA VAL A 114 18.91 2.92 -10.02
C VAL A 114 18.40 2.22 -11.28
N LEU A 115 17.45 2.83 -11.99
CA LEU A 115 16.88 2.30 -13.23
C LEU A 115 17.94 2.19 -14.34
N LYS A 116 18.81 3.19 -14.47
CA LYS A 116 19.93 3.18 -15.42
C LYS A 116 20.87 2.01 -15.16
N ARG A 117 21.26 1.78 -13.90
CA ARG A 117 22.10 0.65 -13.51
C ARG A 117 21.41 -0.70 -13.71
N ALA A 118 20.11 -0.77 -13.43
CA ALA A 118 19.31 -1.95 -13.71
C ALA A 118 19.09 -2.18 -15.22
N GLY A 119 19.36 -1.20 -16.09
CA GLY A 119 19.06 -1.32 -17.52
C GLY A 119 17.56 -1.44 -17.80
N VAL A 120 16.73 -0.82 -16.95
CA VAL A 120 15.27 -0.79 -17.07
C VAL A 120 14.86 0.54 -17.68
N ALA A 121 14.07 0.49 -18.74
CA ALA A 121 13.50 1.64 -19.41
C ALA A 121 12.11 1.93 -18.79
N ALA A 122 12.10 2.82 -17.81
CA ALA A 122 10.88 3.30 -17.15
C ALA A 122 11.06 4.77 -16.77
N SER A 123 9.95 5.51 -16.63
CA SER A 123 9.99 6.89 -16.16
C SER A 123 10.40 6.92 -14.68
N PRO A 124 11.54 7.57 -14.32
CA PRO A 124 11.96 7.68 -12.92
C PRO A 124 10.92 8.39 -12.05
N ILE A 125 10.20 9.35 -12.63
CA ILE A 125 9.15 10.12 -11.93
C ILE A 125 7.98 9.21 -11.57
N ARG A 126 7.50 8.40 -12.52
CA ARG A 126 6.38 7.47 -12.27
C ARG A 126 6.77 6.37 -11.28
N VAL A 127 8.01 5.88 -11.36
CA VAL A 127 8.55 4.93 -10.37
C VAL A 127 8.61 5.58 -8.99
N ALA A 128 9.07 6.83 -8.88
CA ALA A 128 9.11 7.56 -7.61
C ALA A 128 7.73 7.67 -6.99
N GLN A 129 6.75 8.15 -7.77
CA GLN A 129 5.39 8.36 -7.30
C GLN A 129 4.71 7.05 -6.92
N ALA A 130 4.76 6.02 -7.77
CA ALA A 130 4.18 4.72 -7.47
C ALA A 130 4.84 4.09 -6.22
N TYR A 131 6.18 4.14 -6.10
CA TYR A 131 6.87 3.62 -4.93
C TYR A 131 6.44 4.34 -3.65
N LEU A 132 6.34 5.67 -3.70
CA LEU A 132 5.97 6.51 -2.56
C LEU A 132 4.60 6.13 -2.00
N GLU A 133 3.57 6.10 -2.86
CA GLU A 133 2.19 5.85 -2.42
C GLU A 133 2.01 4.40 -1.94
N LEU A 134 2.70 3.44 -2.56
CA LEU A 134 2.67 2.04 -2.12
C LEU A 134 3.42 1.84 -0.80
N ALA A 135 4.52 2.55 -0.57
CA ALA A 135 5.23 2.51 0.70
C ALA A 135 4.39 3.15 1.82
N VAL A 136 3.67 4.24 1.53
CA VAL A 136 2.70 4.86 2.45
C VAL A 136 1.58 3.88 2.79
N LEU A 137 0.98 3.17 1.83
CA LEU A 137 -0.01 2.14 2.08
C LEU A 137 0.51 1.06 3.04
N VAL A 138 1.68 0.49 2.74
CA VAL A 138 2.29 -0.56 3.58
C VAL A 138 2.55 -0.03 4.99
N ARG A 139 3.06 1.20 5.13
CA ARG A 139 3.28 1.82 6.44
C ARG A 139 1.97 2.08 7.17
N ALA A 140 0.92 2.51 6.49
CA ALA A 140 -0.36 2.79 7.12
C ALA A 140 -0.98 1.52 7.70
N LEU A 141 -0.92 0.41 6.96
CA LEU A 141 -1.35 -0.91 7.45
C LEU A 141 -0.46 -1.40 8.60
N GLN A 142 0.87 -1.23 8.49
CA GLN A 142 1.77 -1.56 9.60
C GLN A 142 1.45 -0.73 10.85
N GLY A 143 1.14 0.55 10.70
CA GLY A 143 0.76 1.44 11.80
C GLY A 143 -0.52 0.99 12.50
N LEU A 144 -1.55 0.55 11.77
CA LEU A 144 -2.76 -0.04 12.37
C LEU A 144 -2.43 -1.30 13.15
N ALA A 145 -1.58 -2.18 12.61
CA ALA A 145 -1.15 -3.39 13.31
C ALA A 145 -0.37 -3.06 14.59
N ASP A 146 0.52 -2.07 14.55
CA ASP A 146 1.29 -1.63 15.72
C ASP A 146 0.38 -1.03 16.79
N MET A 147 -0.60 -0.20 16.40
CA MET A 147 -1.62 0.36 17.30
C MET A 147 -2.48 -0.73 17.95
N ALA A 148 -2.88 -1.75 17.17
CA ALA A 148 -3.66 -2.88 17.68
C ALA A 148 -2.89 -3.66 18.76
N ARG A 149 -1.58 -3.88 18.56
CA ARG A 149 -0.72 -4.59 19.53
C ARG A 149 -0.55 -3.86 20.86
N ILE A 150 -0.61 -2.52 20.84
CA ILE A 150 -0.47 -1.70 22.06
C ILE A 150 -1.82 -1.20 22.59
N GLU A 151 -2.93 -1.73 22.07
CA GLU A 151 -4.30 -1.37 22.47
C GLU A 151 -4.61 0.13 22.32
N ALA A 152 -4.00 0.79 21.32
CA ALA A 152 -4.15 2.21 21.03
C ALA A 152 -4.77 2.45 19.64
N VAL A 153 -5.81 1.68 19.30
CA VAL A 153 -6.51 1.73 18.00
C VAL A 153 -7.06 3.14 17.73
N PRO A 154 -6.99 3.67 16.48
CA PRO A 154 -7.52 5.00 16.18
C PRO A 154 -9.02 5.05 16.42
N ASP A 155 -9.52 6.22 16.83
CA ASP A 155 -10.97 6.44 16.85
C ASP A 155 -11.56 6.43 15.43
N ARG A 156 -12.88 6.34 15.36
CA ARG A 156 -13.62 6.22 14.10
C ARG A 156 -13.34 7.38 13.14
N SER A 157 -13.25 8.62 13.64
CA SER A 157 -12.96 9.80 12.83
C SER A 157 -11.54 9.78 12.27
N SER A 158 -10.55 9.36 13.05
CA SER A 158 -9.16 9.24 12.62
C SER A 158 -8.96 8.09 11.64
N LEU A 159 -9.66 6.97 11.84
CA LEU A 159 -9.69 5.85 10.90
C LEU A 159 -10.34 6.23 9.58
N TRP A 160 -11.42 7.02 9.62
CA TRP A 160 -12.04 7.53 8.41
C TRP A 160 -11.10 8.46 7.65
N ALA A 161 -10.50 9.43 8.35
CA ALA A 161 -9.59 10.41 7.74
C ALA A 161 -8.41 9.73 7.03
N GLY A 162 -7.74 8.77 7.69
CA GLY A 162 -6.61 8.11 7.05
C GLY A 162 -7.01 7.13 5.94
N LEU A 163 -8.15 6.43 6.02
CA LEU A 163 -8.61 5.59 4.90
C LEU A 163 -9.01 6.43 3.68
N PHE A 164 -9.59 7.61 3.90
CA PHE A 164 -9.91 8.56 2.85
C PHE A 164 -8.64 9.10 2.19
N ASP A 165 -7.66 9.56 2.98
CA ASP A 165 -6.36 10.02 2.47
C ASP A 165 -5.64 8.92 1.67
N LEU A 166 -5.68 7.66 2.14
CA LEU A 166 -5.09 6.52 1.43
C LEU A 166 -5.75 6.33 0.07
N ARG A 167 -7.08 6.42 -0.01
CA ARG A 167 -7.82 6.28 -1.28
C ARG A 167 -7.32 7.30 -2.30
N GLU A 168 -7.30 8.58 -1.93
CA GLU A 168 -6.89 9.68 -2.82
C GLU A 168 -5.45 9.52 -3.34
N ASN A 169 -4.57 9.01 -2.48
CA ASN A 169 -3.18 8.71 -2.85
C ASN A 169 -3.07 7.53 -3.82
N LEU A 170 -3.81 6.46 -3.57
CA LEU A 170 -3.76 5.24 -4.37
C LEU A 170 -4.40 5.41 -5.75
N GLU A 171 -5.45 6.21 -5.86
CA GLU A 171 -6.04 6.58 -7.16
C GLU A 171 -5.03 7.22 -8.10
N ARG A 172 -4.18 8.12 -7.58
CA ARG A 172 -3.08 8.74 -8.35
C ARG A 172 -2.02 7.71 -8.75
N ALA A 173 -1.70 6.77 -7.85
CA ALA A 173 -0.69 5.74 -8.12
C ALA A 173 -1.11 4.77 -9.24
N VAL A 174 -2.41 4.51 -9.39
CA VAL A 174 -2.95 3.60 -10.43
C VAL A 174 -2.55 4.04 -11.83
N GLU A 175 -2.60 5.34 -12.15
CA GLU A 175 -2.21 5.84 -13.47
C GLU A 175 -0.73 5.61 -13.77
N ASP A 176 0.13 5.82 -12.78
CA ASP A 176 1.56 5.56 -12.88
C ASP A 176 1.85 4.07 -13.04
N LEU A 177 1.15 3.21 -12.29
CA LEU A 177 1.28 1.76 -12.39
C LEU A 177 0.85 1.23 -13.76
N ARG A 178 -0.25 1.73 -14.32
CA ARG A 178 -0.68 1.40 -15.69
C ARG A 178 0.39 1.76 -16.71
N ALA A 179 0.97 2.95 -16.60
CA ALA A 179 2.04 3.37 -17.49
C ALA A 179 3.32 2.54 -17.33
N LEU A 180 3.60 2.04 -16.12
CA LEU A 180 4.74 1.15 -15.85
C LEU A 180 4.50 -0.30 -16.28
N ALA A 181 3.24 -0.73 -16.42
CA ALA A 181 2.86 -2.07 -16.85
C ALA A 181 2.90 -2.27 -18.38
N ALA A 182 2.74 -1.20 -19.17
CA ALA A 182 2.85 -1.20 -20.63
C ALA A 182 4.29 -1.49 -21.13
#